data_AF-A0AAV9GWE9-F1
#
_entry.id   AF-A0AAV9GWE9-F1
#
_cell.length_a   1.000
_cell.length_b   1.000
_cell.length_c   1.000
_cell.angle_alpha   90.00
_cell.angle_beta   90.00
_cell.angle_gamma   90.00
#
_symmetry.space_group_name_H-M   'P 1'
#
loop_
_entity.id
_entity.type
_entity.pdbx_description
1 polymer ?
#
loop_
_entity_poly.entity_id
_entity_poly.type
_entity_poly.pdbx_seq_one_letter_code
_entity_poly.pdbx_strand_id
1 'polypeptide(L)'
;MPPVLDLSRTAHSKMIVSPPRINLRKAASYNHDRGPLSSTSSRFNFNHLVFSPPPSPVLPSLSPPPKKSPKGFAGFARPSRIIRYTLFLLVGLVGFTVVKYLFGLVSLVLNNNSKRPGVLWSEYTSSGYKAMEREDLPKTITPMMFLDRNGKRAWTVFVPGGRKSPPSAHELSMACAKCSHSLGGGNHGAHFRDHEFIDVREAQEGGYLSGITKEQLGDDVAAKLLPPCEKSLTLVLDSTSAGLGNTLMMLWTAYGVAKDEGRAFFIDDSQWAYGKYSDMFQPLPDPLCAPPPRREMIPCPRQARHLIASSASNVGVFSTVRTSTRNPSSSTLRNSFELARVGHDALFHLTADDASYVDQRTRELLARRIPPKTKGMSPGLAVGVHIRRGDLHPFELQYQYNYIPLQIYADAARSLIDTTLSGPSAPVAKKHSFTILASDDPTVYDAAELPNSIPAQDRIKLASKQPKEVAPPDRKFMRKFVDENVGWEGGFYTTMFWNLGSPNQDLKTGAWSHGTPRTNPPKETLRLRSLVGRAYLMDLAVLADASDHIVCAASAAGCRLLAVMMGWEEAMEKGRWVNIDKGASWGGIEGAVRKGPVDSREN
;
A
#
# COMPACT_ATOMS: atom_id res chain seq x y z
N MET A 1 -31.08 -37.50 8.57
CA MET A 1 -31.55 -36.34 9.35
C MET A 1 -30.51 -36.05 10.43
N PRO A 2 -29.81 -34.91 10.40
CA PRO A 2 -28.88 -34.55 11.46
C PRO A 2 -29.64 -33.97 12.67
N PRO A 3 -29.14 -34.15 13.91
CA PRO A 3 -29.83 -33.73 15.12
C PRO A 3 -29.79 -32.20 15.30
N VAL A 4 -30.94 -31.64 15.68
CA VAL A 4 -31.14 -30.22 16.00
C VAL A 4 -30.71 -29.97 17.45
N LEU A 5 -29.85 -28.97 17.66
CA LEU A 5 -29.47 -28.49 19.00
C LEU A 5 -30.61 -27.66 19.60
N ASP A 6 -31.17 -28.13 20.70
CA ASP A 6 -32.18 -27.44 21.51
C ASP A 6 -31.48 -26.63 22.63
N LEU A 7 -31.65 -25.30 22.62
CA LEU A 7 -31.02 -24.35 23.55
C LEU A 7 -31.99 -23.86 24.65
N SER A 8 -33.07 -24.57 24.93
CA SER A 8 -34.11 -24.11 25.86
C SER A 8 -33.85 -24.36 27.36
N ARG A 9 -32.66 -24.81 27.77
CA ARG A 9 -32.39 -25.11 29.19
C ARG A 9 -31.03 -24.63 29.71
N THR A 10 -30.96 -23.38 30.16
CA THR A 10 -30.22 -23.03 31.39
C THR A 10 -30.88 -21.84 32.07
N ALA A 11 -31.76 -22.14 33.02
CA ALA A 11 -32.34 -21.17 33.94
C ALA A 11 -31.34 -20.87 35.08
N HIS A 12 -31.11 -19.58 35.32
CA HIS A 12 -30.69 -18.92 36.56
C HIS A 12 -29.47 -19.45 37.33
N SER A 13 -28.32 -18.79 37.16
CA SER A 13 -27.40 -18.53 38.28
C SER A 13 -27.49 -17.04 38.66
N LYS A 14 -28.06 -16.77 39.85
CA LYS A 14 -27.98 -15.47 40.52
C LYS A 14 -26.52 -15.08 40.70
N MET A 15 -26.05 -14.07 39.97
CA MET A 15 -24.83 -13.34 40.32
C MET A 15 -25.18 -11.86 40.36
N ILE A 16 -25.24 -11.32 41.58
CA ILE A 16 -25.35 -9.88 41.84
C ILE A 16 -24.00 -9.29 41.42
N VAL A 17 -23.96 -8.71 40.22
CA VAL A 17 -22.83 -7.89 39.76
C VAL A 17 -23.12 -6.47 40.20
N SER A 18 -22.45 -6.04 41.27
CA SER A 18 -22.39 -4.63 41.66
C SER A 18 -21.76 -3.83 40.51
N PRO A 19 -22.31 -2.67 40.14
CA PRO A 19 -21.70 -1.84 39.11
C PRO A 19 -20.34 -1.32 39.62
N PRO A 20 -19.27 -1.35 38.81
CA PRO A 20 -18.01 -0.74 39.20
C PRO A 20 -18.25 0.77 39.33
N ARG A 21 -18.18 1.28 40.56
CA ARG A 21 -18.03 2.71 40.82
C ARG A 21 -16.74 3.16 40.15
N ILE A 22 -16.87 3.83 39.01
CA ILE A 22 -15.82 4.66 38.46
C ILE A 22 -15.60 5.81 39.45
N ASN A 23 -14.67 5.59 40.38
CA ASN A 23 -14.02 6.67 41.09
C ASN A 23 -13.06 7.33 40.08
N LEU A 24 -13.43 8.50 39.58
CA LEU A 24 -12.48 9.39 38.91
C LEU A 24 -11.48 9.89 39.97
N ARG A 25 -10.53 9.03 40.36
CA ARG A 25 -9.30 9.50 40.99
C ARG A 25 -8.45 10.08 39.87
N LYS A 26 -8.25 11.41 39.91
CA LYS A 26 -7.28 12.12 39.08
C LYS A 26 -5.94 11.39 39.15
N ALA A 27 -5.37 11.07 37.99
CA ALA A 27 -3.97 10.68 37.89
C ALA A 27 -3.08 11.84 38.39
N ALA A 28 -2.10 11.53 39.22
CA ALA A 28 -1.20 12.48 39.86
C ALA A 28 -0.10 13.03 38.92
N SER A 29 -0.43 13.32 37.66
CA SER A 29 0.51 13.92 36.69
C SER A 29 0.03 15.26 36.08
N TYR A 30 -1.03 15.85 36.63
CA TYR A 30 -1.43 17.24 36.36
C TYR A 30 -1.42 18.03 37.67
N ASN A 31 -0.23 18.33 38.17
CA ASN A 31 -0.05 19.44 39.10
C ASN A 31 0.49 20.61 38.26
N HIS A 32 -0.17 21.76 38.38
CA HIS A 32 0.02 22.99 37.60
C HIS A 32 -0.79 23.07 36.31
N ASP A 33 -2.12 23.14 36.47
CA ASP A 33 -2.90 24.22 35.85
C ASP A 33 -4.27 24.31 36.53
N ARG A 34 -4.54 25.45 37.17
CA ARG A 34 -5.84 25.75 37.79
C ARG A 34 -6.80 26.28 36.71
N GLY A 35 -7.47 25.38 36.00
CA GLY A 35 -8.65 25.69 35.19
C GLY A 35 -9.94 25.51 35.99
N PRO A 36 -10.96 26.38 35.84
CA PRO A 36 -12.13 26.39 36.70
C PRO A 36 -13.04 25.17 36.50
N LEU A 37 -13.67 24.76 37.60
CA LEU A 37 -14.59 23.63 37.72
C LEU A 37 -16.02 24.05 37.33
N SER A 38 -16.67 23.17 36.58
CA SER A 38 -18.12 23.01 36.43
C SER A 38 -18.87 23.85 35.41
N SER A 39 -19.64 23.09 34.62
CA SER A 39 -20.69 23.45 33.70
C SER A 39 -21.86 24.12 34.44
N THR A 40 -22.06 25.41 34.20
CA THR A 40 -23.36 26.13 34.10
C THR A 40 -23.03 27.63 34.10
N SER A 41 -22.82 28.22 32.93
CA SER A 41 -23.25 29.60 32.63
C SER A 41 -22.80 29.95 31.21
N SER A 42 -23.77 30.38 30.42
CA SER A 42 -23.61 30.95 29.09
C SER A 42 -22.89 32.30 29.18
N ARG A 43 -21.65 32.37 28.68
CA ARG A 43 -21.08 33.61 28.12
C ARG A 43 -20.24 33.26 26.89
N PHE A 44 -20.89 33.33 25.73
CA PHE A 44 -20.22 33.41 24.44
C PHE A 44 -19.34 34.66 24.39
N ASN A 45 -18.06 34.50 24.04
CA ASN A 45 -17.13 35.62 23.81
C ASN A 45 -16.82 35.70 22.31
N PHE A 46 -17.18 36.82 21.67
CA PHE A 46 -17.04 37.08 20.24
C PHE A 46 -15.70 37.74 19.86
N ASN A 47 -14.65 37.60 20.67
CA ASN A 47 -13.35 38.22 20.40
C ASN A 47 -12.50 37.55 19.30
N HIS A 48 -13.07 36.62 18.51
CA HIS A 48 -12.40 36.04 17.34
C HIS A 48 -13.12 36.31 16.00
N LEU A 49 -14.16 37.15 16.01
CA LEU A 49 -14.86 37.60 14.78
C LEU A 49 -14.47 39.03 14.34
N VAL A 50 -13.41 39.61 14.90
CA VAL A 50 -12.82 40.84 14.37
C VAL A 50 -11.51 40.50 13.67
N PHE A 51 -11.64 39.95 12.46
CA PHE A 51 -10.59 40.08 11.46
C PHE A 51 -10.97 41.19 10.48
N SER A 52 -10.00 42.04 10.26
CA SER A 52 -9.95 43.23 9.41
C SER A 52 -10.51 42.96 8.00
N PRO A 53 -11.19 43.92 7.36
CA PRO A 53 -11.64 43.75 5.99
C PRO A 53 -10.44 43.73 5.00
N PRO A 54 -10.55 42.98 3.89
CA PRO A 54 -9.56 43.00 2.80
C PRO A 54 -9.52 44.37 2.10
N PRO A 55 -8.39 44.76 1.47
CA PRO A 55 -8.29 46.03 0.75
C PRO A 55 -9.17 46.02 -0.50
N SER A 56 -10.16 46.91 -0.52
CA SER A 56 -11.01 47.24 -1.67
C SER A 56 -10.30 48.16 -2.68
N PRO A 57 -10.77 48.20 -3.95
CA PRO A 57 -10.00 48.68 -5.10
C PRO A 57 -9.93 50.21 -5.19
N VAL A 58 -8.77 50.73 -5.62
CA VAL A 58 -8.53 52.16 -5.81
C VAL A 58 -9.15 52.63 -7.12
N LEU A 59 -10.15 53.51 -7.02
CA LEU A 59 -10.63 54.39 -8.08
C LEU A 59 -9.83 55.71 -8.09
N PRO A 60 -9.71 56.39 -9.24
CA PRO A 60 -8.65 57.36 -9.53
C PRO A 60 -8.88 58.71 -8.85
N SER A 61 -7.82 59.30 -8.28
CA SER A 61 -7.83 60.69 -7.81
C SER A 61 -7.57 61.68 -8.95
N LEU A 62 -8.52 62.58 -9.17
CA LEU A 62 -8.46 63.75 -10.05
C LEU A 62 -7.58 64.85 -9.43
N SER A 63 -6.26 64.77 -9.62
CA SER A 63 -5.36 65.94 -9.67
C SER A 63 -3.98 65.55 -10.22
N PRO A 64 -3.44 66.26 -11.22
CA PRO A 64 -2.14 65.92 -11.79
C PRO A 64 -1.01 66.42 -10.88
N PRO A 65 -0.07 65.57 -10.46
CA PRO A 65 1.19 66.02 -9.87
C PRO A 65 2.09 66.68 -10.93
N PRO A 66 2.93 67.66 -10.54
CA PRO A 66 3.69 68.51 -11.45
C PRO A 66 4.79 67.75 -12.22
N LYS A 67 4.90 68.06 -13.53
CA LYS A 67 5.96 67.58 -14.44
C LYS A 67 7.34 68.04 -13.94
N LYS A 68 8.24 67.08 -13.64
CA LYS A 68 9.68 67.35 -13.61
C LYS A 68 10.33 66.90 -14.93
N SER A 69 11.13 67.80 -15.48
CA SER A 69 11.75 67.73 -16.81
C SER A 69 12.82 66.64 -16.92
N PRO A 70 13.08 66.11 -18.13
CA PRO A 70 14.10 65.11 -18.35
C PRO A 70 15.47 65.80 -18.31
N LYS A 71 16.27 65.53 -17.27
CA LYS A 71 17.69 65.87 -17.30
C LYS A 71 18.44 64.73 -17.96
N GLY A 72 19.03 65.06 -19.10
CA GLY A 72 19.63 64.15 -20.05
C GLY A 72 20.94 63.48 -19.61
N PHE A 73 21.46 62.79 -20.60
CA PHE A 73 22.51 61.76 -20.63
C PHE A 73 23.93 62.21 -20.26
N ALA A 74 24.10 63.19 -19.36
CA ALA A 74 25.41 63.72 -18.97
C ALA A 74 25.51 63.94 -17.46
N GLY A 75 25.91 62.90 -16.75
CA GLY A 75 26.18 62.94 -15.31
C GLY A 75 27.06 61.78 -14.85
N PHE A 76 28.01 61.36 -15.70
CA PHE A 76 28.95 60.32 -15.35
C PHE A 76 29.98 60.84 -14.34
N ALA A 77 29.95 60.18 -13.18
CA ALA A 77 31.09 59.81 -12.35
C ALA A 77 32.04 60.90 -11.81
N ARG A 78 31.89 61.17 -10.51
CA ARG A 78 33.00 61.64 -9.68
C ARG A 78 34.06 60.50 -9.56
N PRO A 79 35.33 60.72 -9.93
CA PRO A 79 36.34 59.66 -10.06
C PRO A 79 36.71 58.95 -8.75
N SER A 80 36.34 59.51 -7.59
CA SER A 80 36.66 58.89 -6.29
C SER A 80 35.78 57.70 -5.90
N ARG A 81 34.59 57.53 -6.51
CA ARG A 81 33.72 56.38 -6.23
C ARG A 81 34.08 55.15 -7.06
N ILE A 82 34.53 55.35 -8.31
CA ILE A 82 34.93 54.24 -9.19
C ILE A 82 36.14 53.51 -8.60
N ILE A 83 37.14 54.24 -8.12
CA ILE A 83 38.35 53.66 -7.51
C ILE A 83 37.99 52.82 -6.27
N ARG A 84 37.05 53.30 -5.44
CA ARG A 84 36.59 52.53 -4.27
C ARG A 84 35.86 51.25 -4.70
N TYR A 85 34.98 51.31 -5.69
CA TYR A 85 34.28 50.12 -6.18
C TYR A 85 35.23 49.11 -6.86
N THR A 86 36.23 49.57 -7.61
CA THR A 86 37.23 48.67 -8.21
C THR A 86 38.10 48.00 -7.13
N LEU A 87 38.43 48.72 -6.06
CA LEU A 87 39.23 48.16 -4.96
C LEU A 87 38.41 47.17 -4.12
N PHE A 88 37.13 47.45 -3.87
CA PHE A 88 36.21 46.49 -3.24
C PHE A 88 35.98 45.24 -4.10
N LEU A 89 35.88 45.38 -5.43
CA LEU A 89 35.76 44.24 -6.33
C LEU A 89 37.02 43.37 -6.35
N LEU A 90 38.21 43.98 -6.35
CA LEU A 90 39.48 43.25 -6.31
C LEU A 90 39.66 42.52 -4.97
N VAL A 91 39.36 43.17 -3.84
CA VAL A 91 39.40 42.52 -2.52
C VAL A 91 38.35 41.41 -2.44
N GLY A 92 37.16 41.60 -3.01
CA GLY A 92 36.13 40.57 -3.10
C GLY A 92 36.55 39.35 -3.92
N LEU A 93 37.22 39.57 -5.06
CA LEU A 93 37.74 38.49 -5.91
C LEU A 93 38.87 37.70 -5.23
N VAL A 94 39.79 38.40 -4.56
CA VAL A 94 40.86 37.75 -3.79
C VAL A 94 40.27 36.99 -2.60
N GLY A 95 39.32 37.57 -1.87
CA GLY A 95 38.60 36.87 -0.81
C GLY A 95 37.88 35.61 -1.32
N PHE A 96 37.22 35.69 -2.47
CA PHE A 96 36.52 34.56 -3.07
C PHE A 96 37.47 33.43 -3.52
N THR A 97 38.63 33.77 -4.07
CA THR A 97 39.64 32.77 -4.46
C THR A 97 40.26 32.08 -3.23
N VAL A 98 40.54 32.81 -2.16
CA VAL A 98 41.02 32.25 -0.89
C VAL A 98 39.97 31.35 -0.25
N VAL A 99 38.69 31.75 -0.23
CA VAL A 99 37.60 30.91 0.28
C VAL A 99 37.45 29.64 -0.55
N LYS A 100 37.53 29.71 -1.88
CA LYS A 100 37.52 28.51 -2.74
C LYS A 100 38.71 27.59 -2.47
N TYR A 101 39.89 28.14 -2.27
CA TYR A 101 41.10 27.35 -1.98
C TYR A 101 41.02 26.68 -0.60
N LEU A 102 40.53 27.39 0.41
CA LEU A 102 40.26 26.83 1.74
C LEU A 102 39.16 25.77 1.70
N PHE A 103 38.08 25.99 0.95
CA PHE A 103 37.01 24.99 0.79
C PHE A 103 37.48 23.76 0.00
N GLY A 104 38.42 23.93 -0.94
CA GLY A 104 39.09 22.85 -1.66
C GLY A 104 40.01 22.03 -0.75
N LEU A 105 40.79 22.69 0.12
CA LEU A 105 41.62 22.02 1.14
C LEU A 105 40.78 21.29 2.19
N VAL A 106 39.71 21.91 2.68
CA VAL A 106 38.75 21.28 3.58
C VAL A 106 38.06 20.10 2.88
N SER A 107 37.67 20.25 1.62
CA SER A 107 37.11 19.13 0.85
C SER A 107 38.14 18.02 0.64
N LEU A 108 39.42 18.31 0.42
CA LEU A 108 40.45 17.28 0.24
C LEU A 108 40.75 16.54 1.55
N VAL A 109 40.71 17.23 2.69
CA VAL A 109 40.85 16.64 4.04
C VAL A 109 39.59 15.86 4.47
N LEU A 110 38.39 16.33 4.12
CA LEU A 110 37.11 15.64 4.37
C LEU A 110 36.88 14.47 3.40
N ASN A 111 37.41 14.54 2.18
CA ASN A 111 37.28 13.46 1.19
C ASN A 111 38.26 12.31 1.49
N ASN A 112 39.47 12.61 2.01
CA ASN A 112 40.37 11.58 2.57
C ASN A 112 39.84 10.94 3.86
N ASN A 113 38.97 11.65 4.58
CA ASN A 113 38.24 11.15 5.76
C ASN A 113 36.78 10.81 5.46
N SER A 114 36.43 10.48 4.22
CA SER A 114 35.10 9.93 3.87
C SER A 114 34.92 8.49 4.36
N LYS A 115 35.22 8.25 5.64
CA LYS A 115 34.41 7.37 6.46
C LYS A 115 33.08 8.10 6.67
N ARG A 116 32.10 7.75 5.84
CA ARG A 116 30.69 8.08 6.05
C ARG A 116 30.35 7.84 7.53
N PRO A 117 29.57 8.71 8.20
CA PRO A 117 29.26 8.54 9.62
C PRO A 117 28.47 7.24 9.79
N GLY A 118 29.20 6.20 10.23
CA GLY A 118 28.64 4.88 10.36
C GLY A 118 27.99 4.71 11.72
N VAL A 119 26.74 4.29 11.65
CA VAL A 119 26.02 3.69 12.77
C VAL A 119 26.72 2.37 13.09
N LEU A 120 27.28 2.30 14.30
CA LEU A 120 27.77 1.11 15.01
C LEU A 120 28.60 0.12 14.17
N TRP A 121 29.85 0.50 13.87
CA TRP A 121 30.86 -0.45 13.43
C TRP A 121 31.21 -1.36 14.60
N SER A 122 30.80 -2.63 14.53
CA SER A 122 31.50 -3.65 15.28
C SER A 122 32.86 -3.82 14.60
N GLU A 123 33.90 -3.48 15.34
CA GLU A 123 35.31 -3.50 14.98
C GLU A 123 35.77 -4.94 14.74
N TYR A 124 35.42 -5.53 13.60
CA TYR A 124 35.82 -6.90 13.20
C TYR A 124 36.72 -6.88 11.95
N THR A 125 37.67 -5.92 11.89
CA THR A 125 38.69 -5.89 10.83
C THR A 125 40.08 -5.70 11.44
N SER A 126 40.64 -6.75 12.04
CA SER A 126 42.07 -6.79 12.40
C SER A 126 42.61 -8.19 12.73
N SER A 127 42.16 -9.25 12.05
CA SER A 127 42.89 -10.52 12.09
C SER A 127 42.56 -11.31 10.84
N GLY A 128 43.59 -11.66 10.07
CA GLY A 128 43.45 -12.56 8.93
C GLY A 128 42.68 -13.82 9.32
N TYR A 129 41.87 -14.29 8.36
CA TYR A 129 41.31 -15.64 8.27
C TYR A 129 40.99 -16.32 9.61
N LYS A 130 40.21 -15.68 10.49
CA LYS A 130 39.57 -16.40 11.59
C LYS A 130 38.13 -16.68 11.19
N ALA A 131 37.83 -17.96 10.98
CA ALA A 131 36.47 -18.48 11.05
C ALA A 131 35.79 -17.86 12.28
N MET A 132 34.68 -17.13 12.07
CA MET A 132 33.95 -16.52 13.17
C MET A 132 33.51 -17.61 14.15
N GLU A 133 33.81 -17.42 15.43
CA GLU A 133 33.31 -18.30 16.48
C GLU A 133 31.78 -18.17 16.59
N ARG A 134 31.12 -19.28 16.95
CA ARG A 134 29.66 -19.46 16.91
C ARG A 134 28.87 -18.43 17.72
N GLU A 135 29.48 -17.75 18.68
CA GLU A 135 28.84 -16.78 19.57
C GLU A 135 28.76 -15.36 18.97
N ASP A 136 29.54 -15.06 17.93
CA ASP A 136 29.60 -13.73 17.28
C ASP A 136 28.67 -13.59 16.06
N LEU A 137 27.93 -14.64 15.69
CA LEU A 137 27.07 -14.62 14.51
C LEU A 137 25.79 -13.79 14.72
N PRO A 138 25.38 -12.95 13.75
CA PRO A 138 24.17 -12.15 13.87
C PRO A 138 22.90 -13.00 14.07
N LYS A 139 22.03 -12.58 14.98
CA LYS A 139 20.72 -13.24 15.21
C LYS A 139 19.66 -12.92 14.15
N THR A 140 19.91 -11.93 13.30
CA THR A 140 18.99 -11.43 12.26
C THR A 140 19.68 -11.40 10.91
N ILE A 141 18.90 -11.37 9.82
CA ILE A 141 19.43 -11.23 8.47
C ILE A 141 20.29 -9.96 8.39
N THR A 142 21.58 -10.12 8.12
CA THR A 142 22.55 -9.02 8.22
C THR A 142 23.62 -9.13 7.12
N PRO A 143 23.89 -8.05 6.37
CA PRO A 143 25.00 -8.03 5.43
C PRO A 143 26.35 -8.08 6.17
N MET A 144 27.28 -8.86 5.67
CA MET A 144 28.62 -9.05 6.22
C MET A 144 29.66 -8.73 5.17
N MET A 145 30.68 -7.97 5.54
CA MET A 145 31.80 -7.61 4.65
C MET A 145 33.04 -8.41 5.04
N PHE A 146 33.83 -8.79 4.05
CA PHE A 146 35.09 -9.51 4.21
C PHE A 146 36.09 -9.08 3.14
N LEU A 147 37.34 -9.52 3.31
CA LEU A 147 38.37 -9.38 2.30
C LEU A 147 38.47 -10.70 1.55
N ASP A 148 38.36 -10.63 0.22
CA ASP A 148 38.61 -11.75 -0.66
C ASP A 148 40.09 -12.21 -0.56
N ARG A 149 40.41 -13.39 -1.08
CA ARG A 149 41.78 -13.94 -1.16
C ARG A 149 42.76 -12.97 -1.82
N ASN A 150 42.27 -12.10 -2.69
CA ASN A 150 43.04 -11.07 -3.39
C ASN A 150 43.13 -9.73 -2.64
N GLY A 151 42.64 -9.63 -1.40
CA GLY A 151 42.59 -8.40 -0.62
C GLY A 151 41.53 -7.38 -1.08
N LYS A 152 40.68 -7.76 -2.05
CA LYS A 152 39.55 -6.94 -2.50
C LYS A 152 38.42 -7.02 -1.47
N ARG A 153 37.74 -5.90 -1.23
CA ARG A 153 36.52 -5.91 -0.40
C ARG A 153 35.41 -6.66 -1.12
N ALA A 154 34.76 -7.56 -0.39
CA ALA A 154 33.57 -8.27 -0.83
C ALA A 154 32.56 -8.36 0.32
N TRP A 155 31.31 -8.62 -0.01
CA TRP A 155 30.25 -8.74 0.99
C TRP A 155 29.21 -9.79 0.59
N THR A 156 28.56 -10.35 1.60
CA THR A 156 27.46 -11.31 1.44
C THR A 156 26.38 -11.04 2.49
N VAL A 157 25.27 -11.77 2.47
CA VAL A 157 24.22 -11.67 3.47
C VAL A 157 24.17 -12.92 4.33
N PHE A 158 24.28 -12.76 5.64
CA PHE A 158 24.10 -13.85 6.58
C PHE A 158 22.61 -14.05 6.88
N VAL A 159 22.12 -15.28 6.70
CA VAL A 159 20.79 -15.70 7.10
C VAL A 159 20.90 -16.72 8.24
N PRO A 160 20.36 -16.44 9.44
CA PRO A 160 20.41 -17.38 10.55
C PRO A 160 19.69 -18.70 10.25
N GLY A 161 20.35 -19.83 10.53
CA GLY A 161 19.80 -21.18 10.34
C GLY A 161 18.71 -21.59 11.35
N GLY A 162 18.09 -22.75 11.12
CA GLY A 162 17.14 -23.38 12.07
C GLY A 162 15.73 -22.79 12.13
N ARG A 163 15.35 -21.93 11.17
CA ARG A 163 14.05 -21.25 11.15
C ARG A 163 12.97 -22.13 10.53
N LYS A 164 11.88 -22.35 11.27
CA LYS A 164 10.68 -23.07 10.78
C LYS A 164 9.72 -22.18 9.97
N SER A 165 9.72 -20.87 10.23
CA SER A 165 8.84 -19.88 9.59
C SER A 165 9.65 -18.88 8.75
N PRO A 166 9.06 -18.26 7.71
CA PRO A 166 9.74 -17.22 6.96
C PRO A 166 10.06 -16.01 7.87
N PRO A 167 11.07 -15.20 7.51
CA PRO A 167 11.35 -13.92 8.16
C PRO A 167 10.10 -13.04 8.15
N SER A 168 9.87 -12.29 9.24
CA SER A 168 8.75 -11.35 9.27
C SER A 168 9.00 -10.17 8.33
N ALA A 169 7.91 -9.52 7.90
CA ALA A 169 7.97 -8.30 7.10
C ALA A 169 8.93 -7.24 7.68
N HIS A 170 8.86 -7.04 9.00
CA HIS A 170 9.73 -6.10 9.71
C HIS A 170 11.20 -6.49 9.62
N GLU A 171 11.52 -7.78 9.77
CA GLU A 171 12.89 -8.27 9.62
C GLU A 171 13.42 -8.08 8.20
N LEU A 172 12.61 -8.39 7.18
CA LEU A 172 12.98 -8.18 5.78
C LEU A 172 13.19 -6.69 5.46
N SER A 173 12.34 -5.81 6.00
CA SER A 173 12.51 -4.35 5.86
C SER A 173 13.81 -3.86 6.49
N MET A 174 14.14 -4.32 7.71
CA MET A 174 15.41 -3.98 8.36
C MET A 174 16.61 -4.50 7.57
N ALA A 175 16.54 -5.73 7.04
CA ALA A 175 17.58 -6.31 6.21
C ALA A 175 17.80 -5.51 4.92
N CYS A 176 16.71 -5.13 4.22
CA CYS A 176 16.77 -4.24 3.05
C CYS A 176 17.41 -2.88 3.36
N ALA A 177 17.06 -2.27 4.49
CA ALA A 177 17.65 -1.00 4.90
C ALA A 177 19.17 -1.14 5.11
N LYS A 178 19.62 -2.18 5.81
CA LYS A 178 21.05 -2.48 6.01
C LYS A 178 21.77 -2.72 4.68
N CYS A 179 21.19 -3.50 3.77
CA CYS A 179 21.74 -3.72 2.43
C CYS A 179 21.91 -2.42 1.64
N SER A 180 20.92 -1.52 1.67
CA SER A 180 20.99 -0.24 0.95
C SER A 180 22.18 0.60 1.42
N HIS A 181 22.46 0.58 2.73
CA HIS A 181 23.66 1.20 3.28
C HIS A 181 24.95 0.55 2.76
N SER A 182 25.00 -0.79 2.68
CA SER A 182 26.14 -1.54 2.13
C SER A 182 26.37 -1.23 0.64
N LEU A 183 25.30 -1.08 -0.13
CA LEU A 183 25.32 -0.67 -1.54
C LEU A 183 25.69 0.81 -1.73
N GLY A 184 25.96 1.54 -0.66
CA GLY A 184 26.40 2.93 -0.72
C GLY A 184 25.26 3.96 -0.84
N GLY A 185 24.02 3.59 -0.55
CA GLY A 185 22.88 4.52 -0.41
C GLY A 185 22.35 5.15 -1.71
N GLY A 186 22.82 4.67 -2.88
CA GLY A 186 22.32 5.11 -4.18
C GLY A 186 21.03 4.40 -4.58
N ASN A 187 20.14 5.10 -5.31
CA ASN A 187 18.99 4.47 -5.96
C ASN A 187 19.50 3.73 -7.21
N HIS A 188 19.92 2.50 -7.02
CA HIS A 188 20.56 1.69 -8.06
C HIS A 188 19.52 1.18 -9.07
N GLY A 189 19.81 1.38 -10.36
CA GLY A 189 18.93 0.96 -11.46
C GLY A 189 18.80 -0.57 -11.59
N ALA A 190 17.90 -1.02 -12.48
CA ALA A 190 17.49 -2.42 -12.60
C ALA A 190 18.65 -3.36 -12.93
N HIS A 191 19.60 -2.84 -13.70
CA HIS A 191 20.76 -3.55 -14.20
C HIS A 191 22.01 -3.31 -13.35
N PHE A 192 21.89 -2.63 -12.21
CA PHE A 192 23.02 -2.43 -11.33
C PHE A 192 23.48 -3.78 -10.78
N ARG A 193 24.68 -4.19 -11.17
CA ARG A 193 25.36 -5.34 -10.62
C ARG A 193 26.45 -4.88 -9.69
N ASP A 194 26.37 -5.33 -8.44
CA ASP A 194 27.42 -5.05 -7.48
C ASP A 194 28.52 -6.09 -7.62
N HIS A 195 29.69 -5.66 -8.10
CA HIS A 195 30.87 -6.52 -8.27
C HIS A 195 31.56 -6.87 -6.94
N GLU A 196 31.17 -6.24 -5.82
CA GLU A 196 31.65 -6.57 -4.48
C GLU A 196 30.75 -7.61 -3.79
N PHE A 197 29.56 -7.89 -4.31
CA PHE A 197 28.65 -8.87 -3.73
C PHE A 197 28.99 -10.30 -4.16
N ILE A 198 29.02 -11.21 -3.18
CA ILE A 198 29.17 -12.66 -3.36
C ILE A 198 27.91 -13.35 -2.83
N ASP A 199 27.30 -14.23 -3.65
CA ASP A 199 26.07 -14.93 -3.30
C ASP A 199 26.27 -15.81 -2.04
N VAL A 200 25.19 -16.07 -1.29
CA VAL A 200 25.27 -16.80 -0.02
C VAL A 200 25.86 -18.20 -0.22
N ARG A 201 25.49 -18.89 -1.30
CA ARG A 201 26.02 -20.24 -1.57
C ARG A 201 27.51 -20.18 -1.90
N GLU A 202 27.92 -19.24 -2.74
CA GLU A 202 29.33 -19.04 -3.10
C GLU A 202 30.17 -18.64 -1.88
N ALA A 203 29.61 -17.82 -0.99
CA ALA A 203 30.25 -17.44 0.26
C ALA A 203 30.42 -18.62 1.23
N GLN A 204 29.45 -19.56 1.24
CA GLN A 204 29.54 -20.81 2.00
C GLN A 204 30.61 -21.75 1.44
N GLU A 205 30.59 -21.99 0.13
CA GLU A 205 31.57 -22.85 -0.57
C GLU A 205 32.99 -22.28 -0.49
N GLY A 206 33.14 -20.96 -0.53
CA GLY A 206 34.42 -20.26 -0.38
C GLY A 206 34.98 -20.23 1.04
N GLY A 207 34.22 -20.71 2.04
CA GLY A 207 34.62 -20.72 3.44
C GLY A 207 34.53 -19.35 4.13
N TYR A 208 33.85 -18.36 3.54
CA TYR A 208 33.65 -17.06 4.18
C TYR A 208 32.61 -17.12 5.31
N LEU A 209 31.79 -18.17 5.32
CA LEU A 209 30.73 -18.44 6.31
C LEU A 209 31.03 -19.69 7.16
N SER A 210 32.28 -20.17 7.17
CA SER A 210 32.67 -21.42 7.86
C SER A 210 32.79 -21.24 9.38
N GLY A 211 31.65 -21.33 10.06
CA GLY A 211 31.52 -21.46 11.52
C GLY A 211 30.21 -22.18 11.92
N ILE A 212 29.52 -22.75 10.94
CA ILE A 212 28.19 -23.35 11.05
C ILE A 212 28.37 -24.85 10.89
N THR A 213 28.18 -25.64 11.95
CA THR A 213 28.27 -27.10 11.84
C THR A 213 27.11 -27.66 11.02
N LYS A 214 27.31 -28.84 10.41
CA LYS A 214 26.24 -29.59 9.72
C LYS A 214 25.03 -29.89 10.61
N GLU A 215 25.12 -29.78 11.94
CA GLU A 215 23.96 -29.89 12.84
C GLU A 215 23.08 -28.62 12.90
N GLN A 216 23.61 -27.47 12.46
CA GLN A 216 22.84 -26.22 12.27
C GLN A 216 22.40 -26.00 10.81
N LEU A 217 22.86 -26.85 9.89
CA LEU A 217 22.11 -27.19 8.69
C LEU A 217 20.84 -27.89 9.18
N GLY A 218 19.83 -27.09 9.55
CA GLY A 218 18.47 -27.57 9.64
C GLY A 218 18.18 -28.25 8.30
N ASP A 219 18.22 -29.56 8.34
CA ASP A 219 17.86 -30.43 7.25
C ASP A 219 16.36 -30.21 7.12
N ASP A 220 15.97 -29.26 6.27
CA ASP A 220 14.61 -29.14 5.76
C ASP A 220 14.42 -30.37 4.84
N VAL A 221 14.35 -31.55 5.47
CA VAL A 221 14.03 -32.85 4.88
C VAL A 221 12.54 -32.83 4.57
N ALA A 222 12.14 -31.98 3.62
CA ALA A 222 11.13 -32.39 2.69
C ALA A 222 11.90 -33.15 1.60
N ALA A 223 11.75 -34.47 1.57
CA ALA A 223 12.28 -35.33 0.53
C ALA A 223 11.92 -34.73 -0.85
N LYS A 224 12.88 -34.05 -1.46
CA LYS A 224 12.71 -33.43 -2.77
C LYS A 224 13.20 -34.41 -3.81
N LEU A 225 12.25 -34.89 -4.61
CA LEU A 225 12.53 -35.64 -5.83
C LEU A 225 13.33 -34.81 -6.87
N LEU A 226 13.44 -33.48 -6.66
CA LEU A 226 14.02 -32.52 -7.61
C LEU A 226 15.10 -31.63 -6.97
N PRO A 227 16.15 -31.24 -7.72
CA PRO A 227 17.17 -30.30 -7.23
C PRO A 227 16.58 -28.91 -6.95
N PRO A 228 17.19 -28.12 -6.03
CA PRO A 228 16.84 -26.71 -5.85
C PRO A 228 16.97 -25.91 -7.15
N CYS A 229 16.11 -24.93 -7.35
CA CYS A 229 16.19 -24.04 -8.52
C CYS A 229 17.54 -23.32 -8.61
N GLU A 230 17.98 -22.96 -9.82
CA GLU A 230 19.19 -22.18 -10.01
C GLU A 230 18.99 -20.73 -9.53
N LYS A 231 17.84 -20.14 -9.90
CA LYS A 231 17.38 -18.82 -9.49
C LYS A 231 15.90 -18.87 -9.12
N SER A 232 15.52 -18.13 -8.09
CA SER A 232 14.11 -18.02 -7.69
C SER A 232 13.76 -16.67 -7.09
N LEU A 233 12.46 -16.40 -7.03
CA LEU A 233 11.85 -15.31 -6.30
C LEU A 233 10.70 -15.87 -5.47
N THR A 234 10.80 -15.75 -4.15
CA THR A 234 9.76 -16.15 -3.21
C THR A 234 9.05 -14.91 -2.69
N LEU A 235 7.74 -14.84 -2.88
CA LEU A 235 6.91 -13.79 -2.31
C LEU A 235 6.23 -14.27 -1.02
N VAL A 236 6.51 -13.59 0.08
CA VAL A 236 5.79 -13.78 1.35
C VAL A 236 4.53 -12.94 1.31
N LEU A 237 3.37 -13.61 1.36
CA LEU A 237 2.08 -12.95 1.55
C LEU A 237 1.96 -12.56 3.02
N ASP A 238 2.61 -11.46 3.39
CA ASP A 238 2.43 -10.84 4.68
C ASP A 238 1.21 -9.92 4.67
N SER A 239 0.58 -9.76 5.84
CA SER A 239 -0.53 -8.81 6.02
C SER A 239 -0.13 -7.72 6.99
N THR A 240 0.92 -6.98 6.63
CA THR A 240 1.29 -5.74 7.34
C THR A 240 0.17 -4.71 7.26
N SER A 241 -0.62 -4.74 6.18
CA SER A 241 -1.87 -4.01 6.01
C SER A 241 -3.04 -4.98 5.87
N ALA A 242 -4.24 -4.52 6.24
CA ALA A 242 -5.47 -5.29 6.05
C ALA A 242 -5.92 -5.36 4.58
N GLY A 243 -5.53 -4.42 3.72
CA GLY A 243 -6.04 -4.34 2.35
C GLY A 243 -5.49 -5.43 1.41
N LEU A 244 -6.38 -6.18 0.77
CA LEU A 244 -6.02 -7.22 -0.21
C LEU A 244 -5.47 -6.65 -1.53
N GLY A 245 -5.98 -5.52 -2.00
CA GLY A 245 -5.68 -5.01 -3.34
C GLY A 245 -4.19 -4.69 -3.57
N ASN A 246 -3.51 -4.10 -2.58
CA ASN A 246 -2.07 -3.84 -2.68
C ASN A 246 -1.25 -5.13 -2.66
N THR A 247 -1.68 -6.14 -1.91
CA THR A 247 -1.07 -7.48 -1.92
C THR A 247 -1.22 -8.14 -3.29
N LEU A 248 -2.39 -8.04 -3.94
CA LEU A 248 -2.59 -8.57 -5.30
C LEU A 248 -1.73 -7.87 -6.33
N MET A 249 -1.65 -6.53 -6.28
CA MET A 249 -0.78 -5.78 -7.19
C MET A 249 0.69 -6.18 -7.02
N MET A 250 1.14 -6.36 -5.78
CA MET A 250 2.48 -6.87 -5.49
C MET A 250 2.67 -8.30 -5.99
N LEU A 251 1.69 -9.18 -5.78
CA LEU A 251 1.73 -10.57 -6.22
C LEU A 251 1.90 -10.68 -7.74
N TRP A 252 1.04 -9.99 -8.49
CA TRP A 252 1.08 -10.01 -9.95
C TRP A 252 2.38 -9.42 -10.48
N THR A 253 2.79 -8.28 -9.95
CA THR A 253 4.04 -7.64 -10.37
C THR A 253 5.26 -8.50 -10.04
N ALA A 254 5.30 -9.14 -8.87
CA ALA A 254 6.39 -10.01 -8.46
C ALA A 254 6.54 -11.23 -9.38
N TYR A 255 5.42 -11.81 -9.81
CA TYR A 255 5.42 -12.89 -10.79
C TYR A 255 5.93 -12.41 -12.15
N GLY A 256 5.44 -11.26 -12.63
CA GLY A 256 5.92 -10.65 -13.87
C GLY A 256 7.43 -10.45 -13.86
N VAL A 257 7.97 -9.91 -12.76
CA VAL A 257 9.43 -9.73 -12.57
C VAL A 257 10.16 -11.05 -12.53
N ALA A 258 9.64 -12.06 -11.85
CA ALA A 258 10.26 -13.37 -11.79
C ALA A 258 10.33 -14.01 -13.20
N LYS A 259 9.25 -13.90 -13.98
CA LYS A 259 9.19 -14.42 -15.35
C LYS A 259 10.16 -13.67 -16.28
N ASP A 260 10.20 -12.35 -16.21
CA ASP A 260 11.11 -11.49 -17.00
C ASP A 260 12.59 -11.81 -16.70
N GLU A 261 12.92 -12.09 -15.44
CA GLU A 261 14.28 -12.45 -15.02
C GLU A 261 14.63 -13.94 -15.14
N GLY A 262 13.70 -14.78 -15.62
CA GLY A 262 13.90 -16.24 -15.70
C GLY A 262 14.07 -16.93 -14.35
N ARG A 263 13.37 -16.45 -13.31
CA ARG A 263 13.38 -17.01 -11.95
C ARG A 263 12.18 -17.92 -11.72
N ALA A 264 12.40 -19.04 -11.02
CA ALA A 264 11.30 -19.82 -10.47
C ALA A 264 10.54 -19.00 -9.41
N PHE A 265 9.21 -19.03 -9.45
CA PHE A 265 8.38 -18.23 -8.55
C PHE A 265 7.73 -19.10 -7.48
N PHE A 266 7.76 -18.63 -6.23
CA PHE A 266 7.16 -19.32 -5.09
C PHE A 266 6.35 -18.36 -4.23
N ILE A 267 5.31 -18.87 -3.57
CA ILE A 267 4.49 -18.12 -2.60
C ILE A 267 4.66 -18.76 -1.22
N ASP A 268 4.88 -17.94 -0.20
CA ASP A 268 4.74 -18.32 1.21
C ASP A 268 3.54 -17.58 1.82
N ASP A 269 2.47 -18.30 2.11
CA ASP A 269 1.20 -17.78 2.66
C ASP A 269 1.07 -17.99 4.18
N SER A 270 2.14 -18.42 4.85
CA SER A 270 2.09 -18.81 6.26
C SER A 270 1.74 -17.66 7.23
N GLN A 271 1.92 -16.41 6.81
CA GLN A 271 1.66 -15.20 7.58
C GLN A 271 0.51 -14.36 7.01
N TRP A 272 -0.28 -14.92 6.08
CA TRP A 272 -1.32 -14.16 5.39
C TRP A 272 -2.60 -14.09 6.22
N ALA A 273 -3.12 -12.87 6.43
CA ALA A 273 -4.31 -12.64 7.26
C ALA A 273 -5.60 -13.15 6.61
N TYR A 274 -5.57 -13.47 5.32
CA TYR A 274 -6.71 -13.98 4.56
C TYR A 274 -6.77 -15.52 4.53
N GLY A 275 -5.80 -16.23 5.12
CA GLY A 275 -5.74 -17.70 5.10
C GLY A 275 -4.74 -18.21 4.07
N LYS A 276 -5.04 -19.32 3.39
CA LYS A 276 -4.13 -19.90 2.39
C LYS A 276 -4.40 -19.32 1.01
N TYR A 277 -3.36 -19.29 0.18
CA TYR A 277 -3.48 -18.95 -1.24
C TYR A 277 -4.51 -19.85 -1.95
N SER A 278 -4.47 -21.16 -1.65
CA SER A 278 -5.38 -22.16 -2.21
C SER A 278 -6.85 -21.97 -1.84
N ASP A 279 -7.17 -21.16 -0.82
CA ASP A 279 -8.55 -20.90 -0.40
C ASP A 279 -9.24 -19.89 -1.34
N MET A 280 -8.46 -19.17 -2.15
CA MET A 280 -8.94 -18.13 -3.07
C MET A 280 -8.55 -18.40 -4.53
N PHE A 281 -7.40 -19.03 -4.75
CA PHE A 281 -6.83 -19.23 -6.07
C PHE A 281 -6.49 -20.70 -6.35
N GLN A 282 -6.42 -21.06 -7.62
CA GLN A 282 -5.88 -22.32 -8.09
C GLN A 282 -4.36 -22.38 -7.84
N PRO A 283 -3.78 -23.59 -7.71
CA PRO A 283 -2.34 -23.74 -7.53
C PRO A 283 -1.54 -23.10 -8.67
N LEU A 284 -0.33 -22.64 -8.36
CA LEU A 284 0.57 -22.03 -9.33
C LEU A 284 1.03 -23.05 -10.38
N PRO A 285 1.46 -22.60 -11.57
CA PRO A 285 2.24 -23.43 -12.48
C PRO A 285 3.49 -23.98 -11.75
N ASP A 286 3.59 -25.30 -11.61
CA ASP A 286 4.68 -25.93 -10.86
C ASP A 286 6.03 -25.68 -11.56
N PRO A 287 7.04 -25.14 -10.85
CA PRO A 287 8.38 -25.09 -11.39
C PRO A 287 8.97 -26.51 -11.45
N LEU A 288 9.78 -26.79 -12.48
CA LEU A 288 10.52 -28.06 -12.65
C LEU A 288 11.66 -28.25 -11.62
N CYS A 289 11.68 -27.45 -10.57
CA CYS A 289 12.72 -27.41 -9.55
C CYS A 289 12.11 -27.14 -8.18
N ALA A 290 12.86 -27.53 -7.16
CA ALA A 290 12.39 -27.39 -5.79
C ALA A 290 12.71 -26.00 -5.22
N PRO A 291 11.95 -25.49 -4.24
CA PRO A 291 12.25 -24.21 -3.59
C PRO A 291 13.65 -24.21 -2.99
N PRO A 292 14.37 -23.07 -2.97
CA PRO A 292 15.71 -23.03 -2.41
C PRO A 292 15.71 -23.23 -0.88
N PRO A 293 16.86 -23.55 -0.27
CA PRO A 293 17.00 -23.53 1.18
C PRO A 293 16.71 -22.13 1.75
N ARG A 294 16.04 -22.05 2.91
CA ARG A 294 15.68 -20.77 3.56
C ARG A 294 16.89 -19.87 3.83
N ARG A 295 18.07 -20.46 4.08
CA ARG A 295 19.33 -19.73 4.33
C ARG A 295 19.90 -19.02 3.11
N GLU A 296 19.48 -19.42 1.91
CA GLU A 296 19.95 -18.80 0.65
C GLU A 296 18.99 -17.70 0.18
N MET A 297 17.80 -17.59 0.77
CA MET A 297 16.81 -16.58 0.42
C MET A 297 17.15 -15.23 1.07
N ILE A 298 17.42 -14.21 0.25
CA ILE A 298 17.79 -12.86 0.73
C ILE A 298 16.99 -11.77 0.02
N PRO A 299 16.65 -10.66 0.70
CA PRO A 299 15.81 -9.62 0.11
C PRO A 299 16.59 -8.61 -0.75
N CYS A 300 17.92 -8.71 -0.76
CA CYS A 300 18.85 -7.82 -1.43
C CYS A 300 20.23 -8.48 -1.51
N PRO A 301 21.06 -8.14 -2.53
CA PRO A 301 20.76 -7.30 -3.68
C PRO A 301 19.93 -8.04 -4.74
N ARG A 302 19.35 -7.33 -5.71
CA ARG A 302 18.49 -7.93 -6.76
C ARG A 302 19.19 -9.02 -7.59
N GLN A 303 20.51 -8.94 -7.74
CA GLN A 303 21.29 -9.95 -8.48
C GLN A 303 21.45 -11.29 -7.75
N ALA A 304 21.04 -11.40 -6.48
CA ALA A 304 21.12 -12.64 -5.72
C ALA A 304 20.35 -13.78 -6.39
N ARG A 305 20.82 -15.02 -6.20
CA ARG A 305 20.22 -16.21 -6.83
C ARG A 305 18.80 -16.48 -6.32
N HIS A 306 18.59 -16.35 -5.02
CA HIS A 306 17.29 -16.60 -4.38
C HIS A 306 16.80 -15.34 -3.67
N LEU A 307 15.82 -14.67 -4.28
CA LEU A 307 15.21 -13.47 -3.72
C LEU A 307 14.02 -13.82 -2.83
N ILE A 308 13.87 -13.09 -1.72
CA ILE A 308 12.66 -13.10 -0.91
C ILE A 308 12.08 -11.68 -0.82
N ALA A 309 10.79 -11.54 -1.13
CA ALA A 309 10.08 -10.27 -1.13
C ALA A 309 8.85 -10.34 -0.23
N SER A 310 8.47 -9.19 0.32
CA SER A 310 7.26 -9.00 1.11
C SER A 310 6.79 -7.56 0.98
N SER A 311 5.61 -7.20 1.50
CA SER A 311 5.09 -5.83 1.41
C SER A 311 6.05 -4.79 2.00
N ALA A 312 6.83 -5.15 3.02
CA ALA A 312 7.77 -4.27 3.68
C ALA A 312 9.18 -4.22 3.04
N SER A 313 9.53 -5.20 2.21
CA SER A 313 10.84 -5.29 1.52
C SER A 313 10.75 -4.97 0.02
N ASN A 314 9.56 -4.58 -0.46
CA ASN A 314 9.27 -4.32 -1.87
C ASN A 314 10.19 -3.26 -2.52
N VAL A 315 10.71 -2.30 -1.75
CA VAL A 315 11.60 -1.24 -2.26
C VAL A 315 12.93 -1.79 -2.75
N GLY A 316 13.49 -2.82 -2.08
CA GLY A 316 14.77 -3.40 -2.48
C GLY A 316 14.65 -4.30 -3.71
N VAL A 317 13.59 -5.11 -3.76
CA VAL A 317 13.37 -6.11 -4.82
C VAL A 317 12.76 -5.49 -6.09
N PHE A 318 11.81 -4.57 -5.93
CA PHE A 318 11.03 -3.99 -7.04
C PHE A 318 11.39 -2.52 -7.33
N SER A 319 12.59 -2.08 -6.96
CA SER A 319 13.04 -0.67 -7.06
C SER A 319 12.78 -0.03 -8.43
N THR A 320 12.79 -0.81 -9.51
CA THR A 320 12.68 -0.30 -10.89
C THR A 320 11.31 -0.44 -11.51
N VAL A 321 10.48 -1.29 -10.92
CA VAL A 321 9.08 -1.46 -11.32
C VAL A 321 8.21 -0.48 -10.55
N ARG A 322 8.73 0.06 -9.44
CA ARG A 322 8.08 1.09 -8.65
C ARG A 322 8.08 2.41 -9.42
N THR A 323 6.90 2.90 -9.75
CA THR A 323 6.68 4.24 -10.30
C THR A 323 6.83 5.27 -9.17
N SER A 324 8.07 5.52 -8.70
CA SER A 324 8.32 6.49 -7.61
C SER A 324 8.30 7.95 -8.06
N THR A 325 8.25 8.19 -9.36
CA THR A 325 8.14 9.52 -9.95
C THR A 325 6.68 9.95 -9.97
N ARG A 326 6.38 11.16 -9.48
CA ARG A 326 5.04 11.77 -9.52
C ARG A 326 4.43 11.76 -10.93
N ASN A 327 5.29 11.78 -11.95
CA ASN A 327 4.94 11.58 -13.37
C ASN A 327 5.93 10.57 -13.99
N PRO A 328 5.67 9.26 -13.95
CA PRO A 328 6.50 8.29 -14.67
C PRO A 328 6.41 8.54 -16.18
N SER A 329 7.48 8.21 -16.90
CA SER A 329 7.41 8.18 -18.37
C SER A 329 6.33 7.16 -18.79
N SER A 330 5.67 7.42 -19.92
CA SER A 330 4.64 6.50 -20.46
C SER A 330 5.20 5.08 -20.64
N SER A 331 6.45 4.95 -21.09
CA SER A 331 7.13 3.66 -21.23
C SER A 331 7.35 2.94 -19.90
N THR A 332 7.76 3.65 -18.85
CA THR A 332 7.95 3.06 -17.51
C THR A 332 6.62 2.60 -16.92
N LEU A 333 5.57 3.42 -17.09
CA LEU A 333 4.23 3.08 -16.66
C LEU A 333 3.74 1.80 -17.36
N ARG A 334 3.91 1.74 -18.68
CA ARG A 334 3.53 0.59 -19.51
C ARG A 334 4.29 -0.67 -19.09
N ASN A 335 5.60 -0.59 -18.91
CA ASN A 335 6.39 -1.75 -18.47
C ASN A 335 5.92 -2.29 -17.12
N SER A 336 5.67 -1.40 -16.13
CA SER A 336 5.14 -1.82 -14.83
C SER A 336 3.75 -2.43 -14.94
N PHE A 337 2.90 -1.88 -15.81
CA PHE A 337 1.58 -2.42 -16.09
C PHE A 337 1.66 -3.81 -16.74
N GLU A 338 2.52 -3.98 -17.73
CA GLU A 338 2.71 -5.25 -18.44
C GLU A 338 3.23 -6.36 -17.50
N LEU A 339 4.15 -6.04 -16.59
CA LEU A 339 4.60 -6.98 -15.55
C LEU A 339 3.42 -7.42 -14.66
N ALA A 340 2.58 -6.48 -14.21
CA ALA A 340 1.38 -6.81 -13.45
C ALA A 340 0.37 -7.61 -14.30
N ARG A 341 0.23 -7.31 -15.59
CA ARG A 341 -0.67 -8.05 -16.49
C ARG A 341 -0.25 -9.50 -16.64
N VAL A 342 1.04 -9.74 -16.86
CA VAL A 342 1.62 -11.09 -16.94
C VAL A 342 1.35 -11.90 -15.67
N GLY A 343 1.44 -11.26 -14.50
CA GLY A 343 1.11 -11.92 -13.23
C GLY A 343 -0.38 -12.16 -13.02
N HIS A 344 -1.23 -11.21 -13.43
CA HIS A 344 -2.68 -11.42 -13.43
C HIS A 344 -3.06 -12.65 -14.26
N ASP A 345 -2.60 -12.71 -15.51
CA ASP A 345 -2.97 -13.77 -16.45
C ASP A 345 -2.50 -15.16 -16.00
N ALA A 346 -1.44 -15.23 -15.18
CA ALA A 346 -0.90 -16.49 -14.69
C ALA A 346 -1.43 -16.91 -13.30
N LEU A 347 -1.83 -15.96 -12.46
CA LEU A 347 -2.12 -16.21 -11.04
C LEU A 347 -3.56 -15.91 -10.63
N PHE A 348 -4.32 -15.15 -11.42
CA PHE A 348 -5.69 -14.79 -11.11
C PHE A 348 -6.67 -15.84 -11.62
N HIS A 349 -6.51 -17.07 -11.13
CA HIS A 349 -7.44 -18.16 -11.38
C HIS A 349 -8.17 -18.47 -10.08
N LEU A 350 -9.43 -18.07 -9.97
CA LEU A 350 -10.23 -18.32 -8.78
C LEU A 350 -10.44 -19.82 -8.56
N THR A 351 -10.74 -20.20 -7.31
CA THR A 351 -11.16 -21.59 -7.00
C THR A 351 -12.27 -22.05 -7.94
N ALA A 352 -12.33 -23.35 -8.26
CA ALA A 352 -13.31 -23.89 -9.22
C ALA A 352 -14.76 -23.47 -8.89
N ASP A 353 -15.12 -23.45 -7.61
CA ASP A 353 -16.44 -23.03 -7.14
C ASP A 353 -16.72 -21.55 -7.43
N ASP A 354 -15.76 -20.66 -7.16
CA ASP A 354 -15.94 -19.22 -7.38
C ASP A 354 -15.84 -18.86 -8.87
N ALA A 355 -14.94 -19.51 -9.60
CA ALA A 355 -14.82 -19.35 -11.05
C ALA A 355 -16.13 -19.74 -11.76
N SER A 356 -16.72 -20.90 -11.42
CA SER A 356 -17.98 -21.33 -12.02
C SER A 356 -19.14 -20.35 -11.76
N TYR A 357 -19.16 -19.74 -10.58
CA TYR A 357 -20.13 -18.71 -10.24
C TYR A 357 -19.89 -17.42 -11.02
N VAL A 358 -18.65 -16.94 -11.09
CA VAL A 358 -18.28 -15.76 -11.88
C VAL A 358 -18.64 -15.96 -13.35
N ASP A 359 -18.32 -17.11 -13.93
CA ASP A 359 -18.65 -17.44 -15.33
C ASP A 359 -20.17 -17.45 -15.59
N GLN A 360 -20.95 -17.99 -14.65
CA GLN A 360 -22.41 -17.95 -14.74
C GLN A 360 -22.91 -16.51 -14.64
N ARG A 361 -22.44 -15.77 -13.63
CA ARG A 361 -22.87 -14.40 -13.36
C ARG A 361 -22.54 -13.46 -14.51
N THR A 362 -21.34 -13.56 -15.06
CA THR A 362 -20.92 -12.81 -16.25
C THR A 362 -21.85 -13.11 -17.42
N ARG A 363 -22.10 -14.39 -17.74
CA ARG A 363 -23.01 -14.77 -18.84
C ARG A 363 -24.43 -14.21 -18.65
N GLU A 364 -24.97 -14.25 -17.44
CA GLU A 364 -26.27 -13.66 -17.12
C GLU A 364 -26.30 -12.15 -17.38
N LEU A 365 -25.25 -11.43 -16.99
CA LEU A 365 -25.12 -10.00 -17.24
C LEU A 365 -24.96 -9.71 -18.74
N LEU A 366 -24.12 -10.46 -19.46
CA LEU A 366 -23.94 -10.26 -20.90
C LEU A 366 -25.23 -10.51 -21.68
N ALA A 367 -26.03 -11.50 -21.29
CA ALA A 367 -27.30 -11.81 -21.94
C ALA A 367 -28.32 -10.66 -21.82
N ARG A 368 -28.30 -9.90 -20.71
CA ARG A 368 -29.20 -8.73 -20.51
C ARG A 368 -28.97 -7.60 -21.51
N ARG A 369 -27.75 -7.51 -22.06
CA ARG A 369 -27.38 -6.50 -23.06
C ARG A 369 -28.02 -6.76 -24.43
N ILE A 370 -28.45 -7.98 -24.70
CA ILE A 370 -28.92 -8.39 -26.03
C ILE A 370 -30.43 -8.10 -26.16
N PRO A 371 -30.86 -7.24 -27.10
CA PRO A 371 -32.27 -7.01 -27.34
C PRO A 371 -32.93 -8.25 -27.99
N PRO A 372 -34.19 -8.59 -27.64
CA PRO A 372 -34.86 -9.83 -28.09
C PRO A 372 -35.17 -9.90 -29.60
N LYS A 373 -35.07 -8.78 -30.35
CA LYS A 373 -35.28 -8.74 -31.81
C LYS A 373 -33.98 -8.37 -32.51
N THR A 374 -33.15 -9.36 -32.81
CA THR A 374 -31.70 -9.25 -33.08
C THR A 374 -31.28 -8.98 -34.53
N LYS A 375 -32.19 -8.78 -35.49
CA LYS A 375 -31.77 -8.50 -36.89
C LYS A 375 -31.30 -7.04 -37.03
N GLY A 376 -30.02 -6.79 -36.69
CA GLY A 376 -29.29 -5.56 -37.02
C GLY A 376 -29.16 -4.52 -35.90
N MET A 377 -29.61 -4.78 -34.66
CA MET A 377 -29.42 -3.86 -33.54
C MET A 377 -28.12 -4.14 -32.77
N SER A 378 -27.42 -3.07 -32.40
CA SER A 378 -26.27 -3.11 -31.51
C SER A 378 -26.68 -3.52 -30.08
N PRO A 379 -25.85 -4.32 -29.36
CA PRO A 379 -26.11 -4.63 -27.97
C PRO A 379 -26.06 -3.37 -27.09
N GLY A 380 -26.72 -3.43 -25.93
CA GLY A 380 -26.56 -2.43 -24.88
C GLY A 380 -25.15 -2.44 -24.28
N LEU A 381 -24.82 -1.38 -23.55
CA LEU A 381 -23.52 -1.19 -22.91
C LEU A 381 -23.61 -1.56 -21.42
N ALA A 382 -22.70 -2.38 -20.91
CA ALA A 382 -22.52 -2.59 -19.48
C ALA A 382 -21.40 -1.69 -18.95
N VAL A 383 -21.72 -0.83 -17.98
CA VAL A 383 -20.72 0.01 -17.32
C VAL A 383 -20.49 -0.49 -15.90
N GLY A 384 -19.28 -0.95 -15.63
CA GLY A 384 -18.83 -1.31 -14.30
C GLY A 384 -18.53 -0.07 -13.46
N VAL A 385 -18.95 -0.07 -12.20
CA VAL A 385 -18.71 1.01 -11.25
C VAL A 385 -18.14 0.39 -9.98
N HIS A 386 -16.91 0.75 -9.65
CA HIS A 386 -16.25 0.32 -8.41
C HIS A 386 -16.10 1.49 -7.46
N ILE A 387 -16.78 1.40 -6.31
CA ILE A 387 -16.83 2.46 -5.30
C ILE A 387 -16.11 1.98 -4.05
N ARG A 388 -15.12 2.76 -3.62
CA ARG A 388 -14.37 2.51 -2.39
C ARG A 388 -14.77 3.54 -1.34
N ARG A 389 -15.19 3.07 -0.17
CA ARG A 389 -15.44 3.86 1.05
C ARG A 389 -14.41 3.54 2.12
N GLY A 390 -14.77 3.59 3.40
CA GLY A 390 -13.96 3.10 4.50
C GLY A 390 -12.74 3.95 4.85
N ASP A 391 -11.62 3.31 5.17
CA ASP A 391 -10.41 4.00 5.62
C ASP A 391 -9.58 4.66 4.50
N LEU A 392 -9.92 4.45 3.21
CA LEU A 392 -9.26 5.09 2.08
C LEU A 392 -10.10 6.22 1.51
N HIS A 393 -9.40 7.31 1.17
CA HIS A 393 -9.99 8.53 0.65
C HIS A 393 -9.35 8.90 -0.70
N PRO A 394 -10.08 9.62 -1.58
CA PRO A 394 -9.60 10.05 -2.89
C PRO A 394 -8.31 10.89 -2.83
N PHE A 395 -7.54 10.87 -3.91
CA PHE A 395 -6.37 11.75 -4.07
C PHE A 395 -6.76 13.19 -4.39
N GLU A 396 -7.92 13.40 -5.01
CA GLU A 396 -8.41 14.74 -5.33
C GLU A 396 -8.57 15.58 -4.05
N LEU A 397 -7.90 16.74 -4.02
CA LEU A 397 -7.81 17.59 -2.83
C LEU A 397 -9.18 17.96 -2.24
N GLN A 398 -10.20 18.15 -3.09
CA GLN A 398 -11.56 18.50 -2.64
C GLN A 398 -12.24 17.37 -1.86
N TYR A 399 -11.82 16.12 -2.07
CA TYR A 399 -12.36 14.95 -1.41
C TYR A 399 -11.34 14.24 -0.52
N GLN A 400 -10.15 14.78 -0.28
CA GLN A 400 -9.13 14.10 0.53
C GLN A 400 -9.58 13.73 1.96
N TYR A 401 -10.57 14.45 2.50
CA TYR A 401 -11.17 14.23 3.83
C TYR A 401 -12.63 13.77 3.76
N ASN A 402 -13.11 13.40 2.58
CA ASN A 402 -14.44 12.88 2.36
C ASN A 402 -14.39 11.82 1.25
N TYR A 403 -15.53 11.43 0.71
CA TYR A 403 -15.58 10.52 -0.42
C TYR A 403 -16.08 11.26 -1.66
N ILE A 404 -15.73 10.75 -2.83
CA ILE A 404 -16.34 11.22 -4.08
C ILE A 404 -17.86 10.97 -4.01
N PRO A 405 -18.72 11.98 -4.25
CA PRO A 405 -20.16 11.82 -4.28
C PRO A 405 -20.61 10.75 -5.29
N LEU A 406 -21.61 9.94 -4.91
CA LEU A 406 -22.13 8.87 -5.76
C LEU A 406 -22.65 9.39 -7.11
N GLN A 407 -23.20 10.61 -7.11
CA GLN A 407 -23.67 11.29 -8.30
C GLN A 407 -22.57 11.42 -9.38
N ILE A 408 -21.30 11.62 -9.00
CA ILE A 408 -20.19 11.73 -9.96
C ILE A 408 -19.95 10.40 -10.66
N TYR A 409 -20.02 9.28 -9.93
CA TYR A 409 -19.94 7.94 -10.54
C TYR A 409 -21.12 7.69 -11.47
N ALA A 410 -22.34 8.04 -11.03
CA ALA A 410 -23.56 7.86 -11.80
C ALA A 410 -23.57 8.70 -13.09
N ASP A 411 -23.13 9.95 -13.01
CA ASP A 411 -23.02 10.86 -14.15
C ASP A 411 -21.96 10.38 -15.14
N ALA A 412 -20.80 9.93 -14.65
CA ALA A 412 -19.76 9.35 -15.50
C ALA A 412 -20.26 8.10 -16.25
N ALA A 413 -20.95 7.19 -15.56
CA ALA A 413 -21.51 5.99 -16.18
C ALA A 413 -22.58 6.32 -17.23
N ARG A 414 -23.49 7.25 -16.91
CA ARG A 414 -24.53 7.72 -17.87
C ARG A 414 -23.90 8.40 -19.09
N SER A 415 -22.91 9.26 -18.87
CA SER A 415 -22.18 9.93 -19.95
C SER A 415 -21.50 8.93 -20.90
N LEU A 416 -20.92 7.85 -20.39
CA LEU A 416 -20.33 6.80 -21.21
C LEU A 416 -21.36 6.08 -22.09
N ILE A 417 -22.52 5.74 -21.53
CA ILE A 417 -23.62 5.14 -22.30
C ILE A 417 -24.09 6.10 -23.39
N ASP A 418 -24.23 7.39 -23.06
CA ASP A 418 -24.75 8.38 -23.99
C ASP A 418 -23.81 8.72 -25.13
N THR A 419 -22.51 8.80 -24.84
CA THR A 419 -21.47 9.13 -25.82
C THR A 419 -21.13 7.95 -26.72
N THR A 420 -21.01 6.75 -26.16
CA THR A 420 -20.64 5.53 -26.90
C THR A 420 -21.76 5.07 -27.84
N LEU A 421 -23.02 5.17 -27.38
CA LEU A 421 -24.17 4.77 -28.19
C LEU A 421 -24.76 5.98 -28.91
N SER A 422 -24.25 6.23 -30.12
CA SER A 422 -24.74 7.27 -31.04
C SER A 422 -25.30 6.65 -32.32
N GLY A 423 -26.37 7.24 -32.87
CA GLY A 423 -26.97 6.81 -34.15
C GLY A 423 -28.38 6.21 -34.05
N PRO A 424 -28.93 5.68 -35.16
CA PRO A 424 -30.33 5.29 -35.25
C PRO A 424 -30.71 4.07 -34.39
N SER A 425 -29.77 3.16 -34.09
CA SER A 425 -29.99 2.02 -33.19
C SER A 425 -29.79 2.36 -31.70
N ALA A 426 -29.27 3.56 -31.39
CA ALA A 426 -28.90 3.94 -30.03
C ALA A 426 -30.05 3.92 -29.02
N PRO A 427 -31.30 4.35 -29.32
CA PRO A 427 -32.38 4.34 -28.33
C PRO A 427 -32.68 2.94 -27.78
N VAL A 428 -32.62 1.92 -28.64
CA VAL A 428 -32.83 0.52 -28.24
C VAL A 428 -31.65 0.01 -27.42
N ALA A 429 -30.43 0.26 -27.89
CA ALA A 429 -29.21 -0.15 -27.18
C ALA A 429 -29.13 0.49 -25.79
N LYS A 430 -29.41 1.80 -25.67
CA LYS A 430 -29.42 2.54 -24.38
C LYS A 430 -30.42 1.95 -23.39
N LYS A 431 -31.59 1.47 -23.86
CA LYS A 431 -32.59 0.82 -23.00
C LYS A 431 -32.10 -0.52 -22.44
N HIS A 432 -31.19 -1.19 -23.13
CA HIS A 432 -30.55 -2.44 -22.70
C HIS A 432 -29.17 -2.21 -22.06
N SER A 433 -28.74 -0.96 -21.89
CA SER A 433 -27.54 -0.59 -21.13
C SER A 433 -27.85 -0.55 -19.64
N PHE A 434 -26.88 -0.93 -18.81
CA PHE A 434 -27.02 -0.92 -17.36
C PHE A 434 -25.67 -0.78 -16.65
N THR A 435 -25.75 -0.48 -15.36
CA THR A 435 -24.57 -0.33 -14.50
C THR A 435 -24.40 -1.56 -13.62
N ILE A 436 -23.18 -2.10 -13.58
CA ILE A 436 -22.76 -3.16 -12.65
C ILE A 436 -22.00 -2.48 -11.50
N LEU A 437 -22.37 -2.76 -10.26
CA LEU A 437 -21.86 -2.07 -9.07
C LEU A 437 -21.09 -3.03 -8.17
N ALA A 438 -19.89 -2.64 -7.77
CA ALA A 438 -19.19 -3.22 -6.62
C ALA A 438 -18.81 -2.11 -5.63
N SER A 439 -19.10 -2.36 -4.36
CA SER A 439 -18.81 -1.46 -3.24
C SER A 439 -18.50 -2.27 -2.00
N ASP A 440 -17.53 -1.77 -1.22
CA ASP A 440 -17.19 -2.27 0.11
C ASP A 440 -18.11 -1.74 1.21
N ASP A 441 -18.96 -0.77 0.89
CA ASP A 441 -20.02 -0.26 1.75
C ASP A 441 -21.38 -0.83 1.30
N PRO A 442 -22.08 -1.62 2.14
CA PRO A 442 -23.35 -2.22 1.79
C PRO A 442 -24.47 -1.21 1.59
N THR A 443 -24.37 0.00 2.16
CA THR A 443 -25.41 1.04 2.02
C THR A 443 -25.42 1.69 0.63
N VAL A 444 -24.32 1.56 -0.11
CA VAL A 444 -24.18 2.12 -1.47
C VAL A 444 -25.09 1.41 -2.48
N TYR A 445 -25.44 0.14 -2.25
CA TYR A 445 -26.33 -0.62 -3.13
C TYR A 445 -27.79 -0.15 -3.05
N ASP A 446 -28.18 0.51 -1.95
CA ASP A 446 -29.53 1.04 -1.73
C ASP A 446 -29.62 2.55 -2.01
N ALA A 447 -28.53 3.17 -2.49
CA ALA A 447 -28.43 4.61 -2.68
C ALA A 447 -29.28 5.10 -3.87
N ALA A 448 -30.01 6.20 -3.66
CA ALA A 448 -30.92 6.76 -4.66
C ALA A 448 -30.20 7.30 -5.91
N GLU A 449 -28.92 7.65 -5.79
CA GLU A 449 -28.07 8.18 -6.86
C GLU A 449 -27.66 7.11 -7.89
N LEU A 450 -27.74 5.82 -7.53
CA LEU A 450 -27.39 4.69 -8.38
C LEU A 450 -28.62 3.80 -8.66
N PRO A 451 -29.70 4.37 -9.22
CA PRO A 451 -30.93 3.64 -9.44
C PRO A 451 -30.72 2.51 -10.45
N ASN A 452 -31.30 1.34 -10.17
CA ASN A 452 -31.24 0.16 -11.04
C ASN A 452 -29.82 -0.38 -11.30
N SER A 453 -28.85 -0.04 -10.46
CA SER A 453 -27.54 -0.68 -10.49
C SER A 453 -27.64 -2.15 -10.09
N ILE A 454 -26.87 -3.00 -10.76
CA ILE A 454 -26.88 -4.45 -10.53
C ILE A 454 -25.62 -4.82 -9.76
N PRO A 455 -25.70 -5.46 -8.58
CA PRO A 455 -24.51 -5.91 -7.87
C PRO A 455 -23.67 -6.84 -8.74
N ALA A 456 -22.33 -6.67 -8.71
CA ALA A 456 -21.40 -7.54 -9.44
C ALA A 456 -21.60 -9.00 -9.01
N GLN A 457 -21.54 -9.28 -7.70
CA GLN A 457 -21.90 -10.57 -7.14
C GLN A 457 -22.86 -10.44 -5.95
N ASP A 458 -23.55 -11.54 -5.66
CA ASP A 458 -24.49 -11.70 -4.55
C ASP A 458 -24.24 -12.97 -3.72
N ARG A 459 -23.20 -13.74 -4.04
CA ARG A 459 -22.81 -15.00 -3.37
C ARG A 459 -22.28 -14.77 -1.96
N ILE A 460 -21.46 -13.74 -1.75
CA ILE A 460 -20.90 -13.38 -0.46
C ILE A 460 -21.15 -11.89 -0.22
N LYS A 461 -22.14 -11.56 0.62
CA LYS A 461 -22.47 -10.19 0.97
C LYS A 461 -21.86 -9.81 2.32
N LEU A 462 -21.29 -8.61 2.38
CA LEU A 462 -20.91 -8.01 3.66
C LEU A 462 -22.18 -7.72 4.47
N ALA A 463 -22.17 -8.09 5.75
CA ALA A 463 -23.32 -7.87 6.61
C ALA A 463 -23.54 -6.36 6.85
N SER A 464 -24.75 -5.90 6.54
CA SER A 464 -25.28 -4.63 7.05
C SER A 464 -26.13 -4.87 8.30
N LYS A 465 -26.17 -3.89 9.19
CA LYS A 465 -27.15 -3.84 10.27
C LYS A 465 -28.54 -3.76 9.64
N GLN A 466 -29.34 -4.81 9.81
CA GLN A 466 -30.78 -4.68 9.65
C GLN A 466 -31.29 -3.75 10.75
N PRO A 467 -32.14 -2.74 10.45
CA PRO A 467 -32.73 -1.90 11.48
C PRO A 467 -33.52 -2.79 12.44
N LYS A 468 -32.97 -3.07 13.62
CA LYS A 468 -33.79 -3.66 14.68
C LYS A 468 -34.81 -2.59 15.07
N GLU A 469 -36.09 -2.91 14.94
CA GLU A 469 -37.16 -2.11 15.54
C GLU A 469 -36.76 -1.84 16.99
N VAL A 470 -36.49 -0.58 17.28
CA VAL A 470 -36.12 -0.14 18.62
C VAL A 470 -37.34 -0.46 19.49
N ALA A 471 -37.22 -1.50 20.32
CA ALA A 471 -38.26 -1.84 21.28
C ALA A 471 -38.69 -0.57 22.03
N PRO A 472 -40.00 -0.33 22.23
CA PRO A 472 -40.49 0.91 22.82
C PRO A 472 -39.77 1.17 24.15
N PRO A 473 -39.31 2.41 24.40
CA PRO A 473 -38.42 2.71 25.51
C PRO A 473 -39.11 2.43 26.83
N ASP A 474 -38.59 1.47 27.60
CA ASP A 474 -39.04 1.25 28.97
C ASP A 474 -38.55 2.41 29.84
N ARG A 475 -39.46 3.33 30.19
CA ARG A 475 -39.16 4.62 30.85
C ARG A 475 -38.58 4.47 32.26
N LYS A 476 -38.45 3.24 32.77
CA LYS A 476 -38.07 2.94 34.16
C LYS A 476 -36.58 2.69 34.39
N PHE A 477 -35.77 2.54 33.34
CA PHE A 477 -34.33 2.27 33.49
C PHE A 477 -33.48 3.14 32.55
N MET A 478 -32.34 3.62 33.06
CA MET A 478 -31.26 4.17 32.22
C MET A 478 -30.93 3.15 31.13
N ARG A 479 -30.84 3.58 29.87
CA ARG A 479 -30.56 2.72 28.72
C ARG A 479 -29.39 1.79 29.07
N LYS A 480 -29.62 0.48 29.06
CA LYS A 480 -28.51 -0.47 29.05
C LYS A 480 -27.72 -0.16 27.78
N PHE A 481 -26.45 0.22 27.91
CA PHE A 481 -25.55 0.26 26.76
C PHE A 481 -25.45 -1.17 26.25
N VAL A 482 -26.20 -1.46 25.19
CA VAL A 482 -26.02 -2.66 24.39
C VAL A 482 -24.99 -2.24 23.36
N ASP A 483 -23.84 -2.91 23.37
CA ASP A 483 -22.88 -2.74 22.29
C ASP A 483 -23.61 -3.00 20.97
N GLU A 484 -23.73 -1.95 20.15
CA GLU A 484 -24.35 -2.09 18.85
C GLU A 484 -23.45 -2.98 18.00
N ASN A 485 -23.99 -4.07 17.45
CA ASN A 485 -23.27 -4.86 16.45
C ASN A 485 -22.80 -3.92 15.34
N VAL A 486 -21.49 -3.77 15.16
CA VAL A 486 -20.89 -2.93 14.11
C VAL A 486 -20.92 -3.73 12.80
N GLY A 487 -21.61 -3.23 11.78
CA GLY A 487 -21.60 -3.80 10.43
C GLY A 487 -20.56 -3.08 9.57
N TRP A 488 -20.54 -3.38 8.28
CA TRP A 488 -19.62 -2.75 7.31
C TRP A 488 -20.13 -1.38 6.83
N GLU A 489 -20.99 -0.73 7.61
CA GLU A 489 -21.53 0.59 7.26
C GLU A 489 -20.39 1.60 7.09
N GLY A 490 -20.42 2.35 5.98
CA GLY A 490 -19.36 3.30 5.67
C GLY A 490 -18.11 2.67 5.05
N GLY A 491 -18.08 1.37 4.78
CA GLY A 491 -17.05 0.69 3.98
C GLY A 491 -16.07 -0.19 4.75
N PHE A 492 -15.01 -0.61 4.06
CA PHE A 492 -13.96 -1.45 4.63
C PHE A 492 -13.00 -0.61 5.50
N TYR A 493 -12.92 -0.95 6.79
CA TYR A 493 -11.97 -0.38 7.73
C TYR A 493 -10.96 -1.43 8.21
N THR A 494 -9.67 -1.09 8.14
CA THR A 494 -8.56 -1.94 8.61
C THR A 494 -8.77 -2.43 10.05
N THR A 495 -9.26 -1.58 10.94
CA THR A 495 -9.51 -1.93 12.36
C THR A 495 -10.60 -3.00 12.50
N MET A 496 -11.67 -2.90 11.71
CA MET A 496 -12.76 -3.88 11.72
C MET A 496 -12.28 -5.24 11.19
N PHE A 497 -11.50 -5.25 10.12
CA PHE A 497 -10.90 -6.47 9.58
C PHE A 497 -10.03 -7.21 10.60
N TRP A 498 -9.17 -6.47 11.33
CA TRP A 498 -8.31 -7.07 12.35
C TRP A 498 -9.08 -7.60 13.56
N ASN A 499 -10.24 -7.02 13.86
CA ASN A 499 -11.10 -7.46 14.96
C ASN A 499 -12.15 -8.52 14.54
N LEU A 500 -12.24 -8.85 13.24
CA LEU A 500 -13.20 -9.83 12.73
C LEU A 500 -12.97 -11.20 13.37
N GLY A 501 -14.03 -11.80 13.93
CA GLY A 501 -13.98 -13.14 14.52
C GLY A 501 -13.26 -13.25 15.85
N SER A 502 -12.99 -12.14 16.55
CA SER A 502 -12.46 -12.14 17.92
C SER A 502 -13.61 -12.11 18.93
N PRO A 503 -13.91 -13.22 19.65
CA PRO A 503 -14.90 -13.20 20.72
C PRO A 503 -14.33 -12.43 21.93
N ASN A 504 -14.99 -11.34 22.35
CA ASN A 504 -14.70 -10.64 23.61
C ASN A 504 -13.22 -10.31 23.88
N GLN A 505 -12.66 -9.33 23.17
CA GLN A 505 -11.56 -8.55 23.76
C GLN A 505 -12.03 -7.12 23.98
N ASP A 506 -11.93 -6.70 25.24
CA ASP A 506 -12.12 -5.34 25.70
C ASP A 506 -11.56 -4.34 24.69
N LEU A 507 -12.44 -3.53 24.09
CA LEU A 507 -12.13 -2.32 23.30
C LEU A 507 -11.31 -1.27 24.07
N LYS A 508 -10.86 -1.59 25.30
CA LYS A 508 -10.06 -0.75 26.19
C LYS A 508 -8.58 -0.65 25.79
N THR A 509 -8.11 -1.53 24.90
CA THR A 509 -6.75 -1.40 24.33
C THR A 509 -6.85 -1.11 22.85
N GLY A 510 -7.24 0.12 22.51
CA GLY A 510 -7.21 0.69 21.15
C GLY A 510 -5.80 0.82 20.54
N ALA A 511 -4.86 -0.02 20.95
CA ALA A 511 -3.51 -0.06 20.43
C ALA A 511 -3.17 -1.52 20.09
N TRP A 512 -3.55 -1.95 18.89
CA TRP A 512 -2.74 -2.95 18.19
C TRP A 512 -1.36 -2.33 18.04
N SER A 513 -0.46 -2.66 18.96
CA SER A 513 0.95 -2.31 18.86
C SER A 513 1.46 -2.86 17.54
N HIS A 514 1.85 -1.97 16.63
CA HIS A 514 2.65 -2.32 15.46
C HIS A 514 3.88 -3.11 15.94
N GLY A 515 3.86 -4.45 15.85
CA GLY A 515 5.07 -5.22 16.03
C GLY A 515 5.02 -6.58 16.74
N THR A 516 3.87 -7.13 17.15
CA THR A 516 3.88 -8.51 17.69
C THR A 516 2.74 -9.39 17.17
N PRO A 517 3.01 -10.37 16.28
CA PRO A 517 2.07 -11.41 15.92
C PRO A 517 2.06 -12.45 17.04
N ARG A 518 1.41 -12.16 18.17
CA ARG A 518 1.25 -13.15 19.23
C ARG A 518 -0.04 -13.91 18.96
N THR A 519 0.14 -15.09 18.38
CA THR A 519 -0.82 -16.15 18.02
C THR A 519 -1.41 -16.03 16.62
N ASN A 520 -1.31 -17.14 15.87
CA ASN A 520 -2.04 -17.29 14.62
C ASN A 520 -3.53 -17.15 14.93
N PRO A 521 -4.27 -16.34 14.15
CA PRO A 521 -5.70 -16.18 14.37
C PRO A 521 -6.41 -17.54 14.36
N PRO A 522 -7.47 -17.73 15.16
CA PRO A 522 -8.28 -18.94 15.13
C PRO A 522 -8.71 -19.30 13.70
N LYS A 523 -8.85 -20.60 13.41
CA LYS A 523 -9.24 -21.09 12.07
C LYS A 523 -10.55 -20.45 11.57
N GLU A 524 -11.49 -20.20 12.49
CA GLU A 524 -12.75 -19.55 12.17
C GLU A 524 -12.58 -18.07 11.79
N THR A 525 -11.72 -17.34 12.49
CA THR A 525 -11.32 -15.96 12.12
C THR A 525 -10.71 -15.91 10.73
N LEU A 526 -9.79 -16.84 10.41
CA LEU A 526 -9.20 -16.94 9.07
C LEU A 526 -10.25 -17.24 8.01
N ARG A 527 -11.21 -18.13 8.30
CA ARG A 527 -12.31 -18.44 7.39
C ARG A 527 -13.19 -17.22 7.11
N LEU A 528 -13.51 -16.42 8.13
CA LEU A 528 -14.29 -15.18 7.95
C LEU A 528 -13.52 -14.16 7.11
N ARG A 529 -12.23 -13.98 7.37
CA ARG A 529 -11.38 -13.06 6.57
C ARG A 529 -11.22 -13.54 5.13
N SER A 530 -11.08 -14.85 4.92
CA SER A 530 -11.05 -15.48 3.60
C SER A 530 -12.33 -15.18 2.81
N LEU A 531 -13.52 -15.22 3.44
CA LEU A 531 -14.78 -14.86 2.78
C LEU A 531 -14.80 -13.39 2.32
N VAL A 532 -14.27 -12.46 3.13
CA VAL A 532 -14.14 -11.05 2.74
C VAL A 532 -13.22 -10.91 1.52
N GLY A 533 -12.10 -11.64 1.51
CA GLY A 533 -11.19 -11.70 0.36
C GLY A 533 -11.89 -12.23 -0.89
N ARG A 534 -12.54 -13.40 -0.79
CA ARG A 534 -13.26 -14.04 -1.91
C ARG A 534 -14.35 -13.15 -2.51
N ALA A 535 -15.15 -12.47 -1.67
CA ALA A 535 -16.15 -11.52 -2.13
C ALA A 535 -15.53 -10.44 -3.01
N TYR A 536 -14.45 -9.81 -2.52
CA TYR A 536 -13.71 -8.78 -3.24
C TYR A 536 -13.12 -9.29 -4.57
N LEU A 537 -12.58 -10.51 -4.60
CA LEU A 537 -12.04 -11.11 -5.82
C LEU A 537 -13.12 -11.35 -6.87
N MET A 538 -14.29 -11.87 -6.47
CA MET A 538 -15.42 -12.10 -7.38
C MET A 538 -16.02 -10.78 -7.89
N ASP A 539 -16.12 -9.75 -7.04
CA ASP A 539 -16.53 -8.40 -7.46
C ASP A 539 -15.64 -7.87 -8.59
N LEU A 540 -14.31 -7.98 -8.43
CA LEU A 540 -13.36 -7.55 -9.44
C LEU A 540 -13.46 -8.37 -10.72
N ALA A 541 -13.57 -9.70 -10.60
CA ALA A 541 -13.67 -10.60 -11.76
C ALA A 541 -14.92 -10.32 -12.60
N VAL A 542 -16.09 -10.24 -11.95
CA VAL A 542 -17.34 -9.91 -12.66
C VAL A 542 -17.28 -8.52 -13.29
N LEU A 543 -16.75 -7.52 -12.58
CA LEU A 543 -16.62 -6.17 -13.14
C LEU A 543 -15.72 -6.17 -14.39
N ALA A 544 -14.58 -6.86 -14.34
CA ALA A 544 -13.66 -6.93 -15.48
C ALA A 544 -14.24 -7.67 -16.69
N ASP A 545 -14.92 -8.81 -16.45
CA ASP A 545 -15.39 -9.68 -17.53
C ASP A 545 -16.74 -9.24 -18.12
N ALA A 546 -17.59 -8.59 -17.32
CA ALA A 546 -18.95 -8.25 -17.73
C ALA A 546 -19.11 -6.80 -18.22
N SER A 547 -18.12 -5.93 -17.99
CA SER A 547 -18.23 -4.50 -18.30
C SER A 547 -17.48 -4.11 -19.57
N ASP A 548 -18.07 -3.23 -20.37
CA ASP A 548 -17.42 -2.61 -21.53
C ASP A 548 -16.55 -1.42 -21.11
N HIS A 549 -16.96 -0.71 -20.07
CA HIS A 549 -16.22 0.39 -19.43
C HIS A 549 -16.25 0.24 -17.91
N ILE A 550 -15.23 0.74 -17.22
CA ILE A 550 -15.15 0.74 -15.76
C ILE A 550 -14.92 2.16 -15.27
N VAL A 551 -15.79 2.64 -14.39
CA VAL A 551 -15.69 3.92 -13.69
C VAL A 551 -15.26 3.66 -12.25
N CYS A 552 -14.14 4.24 -11.83
CA CYS A 552 -13.64 4.08 -10.47
C CYS A 552 -12.66 5.19 -10.06
N ALA A 553 -12.22 5.17 -8.80
CA ALA A 553 -11.23 6.10 -8.27
C ALA A 553 -9.85 5.42 -8.10
N ALA A 554 -8.80 5.96 -8.74
CA ALA A 554 -7.46 5.36 -8.74
C ALA A 554 -6.78 5.31 -7.36
N SER A 555 -7.25 6.08 -6.38
CA SER A 555 -6.91 5.93 -4.95
C SER A 555 -7.23 4.55 -4.38
N ALA A 556 -8.22 3.85 -4.93
CA ALA A 556 -8.51 2.49 -4.56
C ALA A 556 -7.64 1.51 -5.35
N ALA A 557 -6.92 0.61 -4.65
CA ALA A 557 -6.18 -0.47 -5.29
C ALA A 557 -7.07 -1.32 -6.23
N GLY A 558 -8.34 -1.55 -5.88
CA GLY A 558 -9.30 -2.26 -6.74
C GLY A 558 -9.48 -1.60 -8.11
N CYS A 559 -9.56 -0.27 -8.16
CA CYS A 559 -9.64 0.47 -9.42
C CYS A 559 -8.39 0.26 -10.27
N ARG A 560 -7.20 0.27 -9.65
CA ARG A 560 -5.92 0.06 -10.34
C ARG A 560 -5.76 -1.39 -10.82
N LEU A 561 -6.27 -2.36 -10.07
CA LEU A 561 -6.32 -3.77 -10.47
C LEU A 561 -7.27 -3.96 -11.66
N LEU A 562 -8.47 -3.37 -11.66
CA LEU A 562 -9.41 -3.46 -12.78
C LEU A 562 -8.80 -2.98 -14.09
N ALA A 563 -7.99 -1.92 -14.06
CA ALA A 563 -7.24 -1.49 -15.24
C ALA A 563 -6.34 -2.63 -15.78
N VAL A 564 -5.58 -3.30 -14.91
CA VAL A 564 -4.73 -4.44 -15.28
C VAL A 564 -5.56 -5.61 -15.82
N MET A 565 -6.72 -5.90 -15.22
CA MET A 565 -7.64 -6.96 -15.63
C MET A 565 -8.25 -6.70 -17.02
N MET A 566 -8.51 -5.44 -17.37
CA MET A 566 -8.94 -5.06 -18.71
C MET A 566 -7.80 -5.13 -19.75
N GLY A 567 -6.55 -4.93 -19.31
CA GLY A 567 -5.38 -4.88 -20.20
C GLY A 567 -5.09 -3.47 -20.74
N TRP A 568 -3.87 -3.25 -21.24
CA TRP A 568 -3.37 -1.92 -21.57
C TRP A 568 -4.15 -1.26 -22.71
N GLU A 569 -4.43 -2.02 -23.78
CA GLU A 569 -5.14 -1.52 -24.96
C GLU A 569 -6.56 -1.07 -24.61
N GLU A 570 -7.30 -1.89 -23.86
CA GLU A 570 -8.67 -1.57 -23.45
C GLU A 570 -8.72 -0.45 -22.41
N ALA A 571 -7.91 -0.55 -21.36
CA ALA A 571 -7.93 0.39 -20.24
C ALA A 571 -7.38 1.78 -20.63
N MET A 572 -6.19 1.81 -21.24
CA MET A 572 -5.43 3.05 -21.43
C MET A 572 -5.61 3.63 -22.84
N GLU A 573 -5.46 2.82 -23.90
CA GLU A 573 -5.48 3.33 -25.28
C GLU A 573 -6.90 3.62 -25.77
N LYS A 574 -7.85 2.72 -25.49
CA LYS A 574 -9.28 2.90 -25.78
C LYS A 574 -10.03 3.70 -24.70
N GLY A 575 -9.36 4.02 -23.60
CA GLY A 575 -9.93 4.82 -22.51
C GLY A 575 -11.14 4.17 -21.83
N ARG A 576 -11.22 2.83 -21.80
CA ARG A 576 -12.36 2.13 -21.19
C ARG A 576 -12.25 2.05 -19.66
N TRP A 577 -11.06 2.28 -19.11
CA TRP A 577 -10.88 2.52 -17.68
C TRP A 577 -10.92 4.02 -17.39
N VAL A 578 -11.98 4.45 -16.69
CA VAL A 578 -12.28 5.86 -16.43
C VAL A 578 -12.01 6.18 -14.96
N ASN A 579 -10.87 6.82 -14.71
CA ASN A 579 -10.54 7.35 -13.39
C ASN A 579 -11.23 8.70 -13.15
N ILE A 580 -12.12 8.74 -12.15
CA ILE A 580 -12.79 9.99 -11.74
C ILE A 580 -12.06 10.72 -10.61
N ASP A 581 -11.00 10.13 -10.06
CA ASP A 581 -10.16 10.73 -9.02
C ASP A 581 -9.11 11.65 -9.65
N LYS A 582 -9.42 12.96 -9.72
CA LYS A 582 -8.59 13.92 -10.44
C LYS A 582 -7.24 14.11 -9.75
N GLY A 583 -6.19 14.16 -10.56
CA GLY A 583 -4.81 14.36 -10.08
C GLY A 583 -4.02 13.07 -9.85
N ALA A 584 -4.65 11.91 -10.06
CA ALA A 584 -3.98 10.61 -10.04
C ALA A 584 -3.95 9.95 -11.41
N SER A 585 -2.79 9.42 -11.79
CA SER A 585 -2.66 8.48 -12.90
C SER A 585 -2.71 7.05 -12.36
N TRP A 586 -2.76 6.06 -13.26
CA TRP A 586 -2.61 4.67 -12.85
C TRP A 586 -1.26 4.47 -12.12
N GLY A 587 -1.25 3.61 -11.10
CA GLY A 587 -0.06 3.31 -10.32
C GLY A 587 0.04 1.83 -9.97
N GLY A 588 1.25 1.28 -10.05
CA GLY A 588 1.53 -0.12 -9.71
C GLY A 588 1.68 -0.35 -8.20
N ILE A 589 2.81 -0.94 -7.80
CA ILE A 589 3.12 -1.17 -6.37
C ILE A 589 3.28 0.17 -5.65
N GLU A 590 2.44 0.40 -4.64
CA GLU A 590 2.63 1.51 -3.71
C GLU A 590 3.83 1.24 -2.81
N GLY A 591 4.71 2.23 -2.63
CA GLY A 591 5.71 2.16 -1.58
C GLY A 591 5.03 2.07 -0.23
N ALA A 592 5.67 1.42 0.75
CA ALA A 592 5.32 1.63 2.14
C ALA A 592 5.42 3.14 2.43
N VAL A 593 4.26 3.82 2.41
CA VAL A 593 4.17 5.20 2.84
C VAL A 593 4.54 5.14 4.31
N ARG A 594 5.73 5.63 4.67
CA ARG A 594 5.92 6.13 6.01
C ARG A 594 4.86 7.21 6.16
N LYS A 595 3.70 6.86 6.72
CA LYS A 595 2.91 7.85 7.44
C LYS A 595 3.83 8.26 8.57
N GLY A 596 4.64 9.29 8.32
CA GLY A 596 5.36 9.95 9.40
C GLY A 596 4.33 10.35 10.45
N PRO A 597 4.71 10.43 11.73
CA PRO A 597 3.86 11.13 12.68
C PRO A 597 3.50 12.47 12.05
N VAL A 598 2.19 12.75 11.94
CA VAL A 598 1.70 14.09 11.60
C VAL A 598 2.33 15.00 12.65
N ASP A 599 3.32 15.78 12.23
CA ASP A 599 3.95 16.77 13.07
C ASP A 599 2.86 17.79 13.40
N SER A 600 2.34 17.74 14.62
CA SER A 600 1.29 18.63 15.12
C SER A 600 1.84 20.01 15.47
N ARG A 601 2.75 20.52 14.64
CA ARG A 601 3.36 21.84 14.75
C ARG A 601 3.33 22.53 13.40
N GLU A 602 2.14 22.93 12.99
CA GLU A 602 1.95 24.12 12.17
C GLU A 602 0.54 24.65 12.48
N ASN A 603 0.50 25.53 13.49
CA ASN A 603 -0.52 26.56 13.71
C ASN A 603 0.21 27.76 14.31
#